data_AF-A0A8J6E5X3-F1
#
_entry.id   AF-A0A8J6E5X3-F1
#
_cell.length_a   1.000
_cell.length_b   1.000
_cell.length_c   1.000
_cell.angle_alpha   90.00
_cell.angle_beta   90.00
_cell.angle_gamma   90.00
#
_symmetry.space_group_name_H-M   'P 1'
#
loop_
_entity.id
_entity.type
_entity.pdbx_description
1 polymer ?
#
loop_
_entity_poly.entity_id
_entity_poly.type
_entity_poly.pdbx_seq_one_letter_code
_entity_poly.pdbx_strand_id
1 'polypeptide(L)'
;ALKRCYLKNTVALWQLLTTLKSEHLLRLKRDPFVDVDRAYKRRLDKEGRQQLHVFLEQNGTNVFLFELHEMITIKLITPHSTDYFKPSWTLREVLGPLLDAKNVSFPEMDNDFPEQIALAHCIDAWKIAASKKWDRL
;
A
#
# COMPACT_ATOMS: atom_id res chain seq x y z
N ALA A 1 14.26 -16.95 12.02
CA ALA A 1 14.12 -15.57 11.51
C ALA A 1 14.46 -14.50 12.54
N LEU A 2 13.89 -14.52 13.76
CA LEU A 2 13.94 -13.38 14.70
C LEU A 2 15.24 -13.18 15.49
N LYS A 3 16.19 -14.13 15.45
CA LYS A 3 17.44 -14.10 16.24
C LYS A 3 18.36 -12.89 15.93
N ARG A 4 18.09 -12.14 14.85
CA ARG A 4 18.86 -10.96 14.43
C ARG A 4 18.06 -9.65 14.55
N CYS A 5 16.89 -9.68 15.19
CA CYS A 5 16.04 -8.51 15.38
C CYS A 5 16.20 -7.97 16.81
N TYR A 6 16.53 -6.69 16.92
CA TYR A 6 16.55 -5.93 18.18
C TYR A 6 15.25 -5.14 18.35
N LEU A 7 14.94 -4.69 19.58
CA LEU A 7 13.75 -3.90 19.92
C LEU A 7 13.56 -2.67 19.01
N LYS A 8 14.65 -1.99 18.62
CA LYS A 8 14.60 -0.86 17.69
C LYS A 8 13.98 -1.17 16.32
N ASN A 9 13.90 -2.45 15.95
CA ASN A 9 13.35 -2.90 14.67
C ASN A 9 11.88 -3.34 14.79
N THR A 10 11.24 -3.22 15.95
CA THR A 10 9.90 -3.80 16.19
C THR A 10 8.86 -3.30 15.19
N VAL A 11 8.88 -2.00 14.86
CA VAL A 11 7.95 -1.40 13.89
C VAL A 11 8.21 -1.95 12.48
N ALA A 12 9.46 -1.87 12.01
CA ALA A 12 9.85 -2.41 10.69
C ALA A 12 9.57 -3.91 10.56
N LEU A 13 9.77 -4.67 11.64
CA LEU A 13 9.49 -6.09 11.69
C LEU A 13 7.99 -6.38 11.65
N TRP A 14 7.17 -5.61 12.37
CA TRP A 14 5.72 -5.71 12.30
C TRP A 14 5.23 -5.42 10.87
N GLN A 15 5.70 -4.34 10.25
CA GLN A 15 5.33 -3.94 8.89
C GLN A 15 5.72 -5.02 7.87
N LEU A 16 6.94 -5.55 7.98
CA LEU A 16 7.43 -6.65 7.14
C LEU A 16 6.57 -7.91 7.30
N LEU A 17 6.36 -8.38 8.54
CA LEU A 17 5.65 -9.64 8.80
C LEU A 17 4.17 -9.56 8.40
N THR A 18 3.51 -8.42 8.66
CA THR A 18 2.11 -8.22 8.29
C THR A 18 1.94 -8.09 6.78
N THR A 19 2.85 -7.39 6.09
CA THR A 19 2.87 -7.35 4.62
C THR A 19 3.08 -8.75 4.05
N LEU A 20 4.08 -9.51 4.54
CA LEU A 20 4.36 -10.87 4.08
C LEU A 20 3.17 -11.81 4.27
N LYS A 21 2.45 -11.69 5.40
CA LYS A 21 1.21 -12.44 5.65
C LYS A 21 0.16 -12.10 4.59
N SER A 22 -0.07 -10.81 4.31
CA SER A 22 -1.02 -10.38 3.28
C SER A 22 -0.60 -10.81 1.88
N GLU A 23 0.69 -10.75 1.53
CA GLU A 23 1.22 -11.24 0.26
C GLU A 23 0.98 -12.74 0.13
N HIS A 24 1.19 -13.51 1.20
CA HIS A 24 0.94 -14.94 1.21
C HIS A 24 -0.56 -15.28 1.06
N LEU A 25 -1.45 -14.55 1.72
CA LEU A 25 -2.90 -14.70 1.54
C LEU A 25 -3.31 -14.44 0.09
N LEU A 26 -2.77 -13.39 -0.53
CA LEU A 26 -3.02 -13.08 -1.94
C LEU A 26 -2.59 -14.24 -2.85
N ARG A 27 -1.43 -14.86 -2.61
CA ARG A 27 -0.95 -16.04 -3.35
C ARG A 27 -1.87 -17.25 -3.20
N LEU A 28 -2.46 -17.43 -2.02
CA LEU A 28 -3.47 -18.46 -1.77
C LEU A 28 -4.86 -18.08 -2.33
N LYS A 29 -4.96 -17.03 -3.14
CA LYS A 29 -6.20 -16.49 -3.71
C LYS A 29 -7.23 -16.10 -2.63
N ARG A 30 -6.77 -15.70 -1.45
CA ARG A 30 -7.58 -15.17 -0.35
C ARG A 30 -7.46 -13.66 -0.30
N ASP A 31 -8.52 -12.97 0.11
CA ASP A 31 -8.49 -11.50 0.22
C ASP A 31 -7.78 -11.09 1.53
N PRO A 32 -6.59 -10.45 1.48
CA PRO A 32 -5.87 -10.05 2.68
C PRO A 32 -6.52 -8.88 3.43
N PHE A 33 -7.47 -8.19 2.81
CA PHE A 33 -8.11 -6.99 3.36
C PHE A 33 -9.62 -7.15 3.48
N VAL A 34 -10.09 -8.34 3.83
CA VAL A 34 -11.53 -8.67 3.90
C VAL A 34 -12.32 -7.64 4.75
N ASP A 35 -11.74 -7.19 5.85
CA ASP A 35 -12.40 -6.28 6.82
C ASP A 35 -12.38 -4.79 6.42
N VAL A 36 -11.67 -4.42 5.35
CA VAL A 36 -11.63 -3.03 4.85
C VAL A 36 -12.92 -2.71 4.09
N ASP A 37 -13.43 -1.47 4.23
CA ASP A 37 -14.63 -1.03 3.53
C ASP A 37 -14.51 -1.22 2.00
N ARG A 38 -15.60 -1.67 1.38
CA ARG A 38 -15.69 -1.91 -0.07
C ARG A 38 -15.42 -0.65 -0.91
N ALA A 39 -15.60 0.53 -0.35
CA ALA A 39 -15.34 1.80 -1.02
C ALA A 39 -13.87 1.97 -1.43
N TYR A 40 -12.93 1.30 -0.74
CA TYR A 40 -11.50 1.30 -1.05
C TYR A 40 -11.04 0.15 -1.96
N LYS A 41 -11.99 -0.70 -2.38
CA LYS A 41 -11.73 -1.92 -3.15
C LYS A 41 -12.09 -1.79 -4.63
N ARG A 42 -12.22 -0.57 -5.16
CA ARG A 42 -12.54 -0.36 -6.57
C ARG A 42 -11.31 -0.71 -7.41
N ARG A 43 -11.52 -1.44 -8.50
CA ARG A 43 -10.44 -1.74 -9.44
C ARG A 43 -9.98 -0.47 -10.13
N LEU A 44 -8.69 -0.35 -10.36
CA LEU A 44 -8.16 0.62 -11.30
C LEU A 44 -8.73 0.32 -12.69
N ASP A 45 -8.84 1.32 -13.54
CA ASP A 45 -9.10 1.12 -14.96
C ASP A 45 -7.80 0.73 -15.70
N LYS A 46 -7.84 0.71 -17.03
CA LYS A 46 -6.66 0.34 -17.84
C LYS A 46 -5.55 1.38 -17.73
N GLU A 47 -5.90 2.66 -17.73
CA GLU A 47 -4.95 3.77 -17.69
C GLU A 47 -4.25 3.86 -16.33
N GLY A 48 -5.02 3.86 -15.25
CA GLY A 48 -4.47 3.89 -13.89
C GLY A 48 -3.61 2.67 -13.57
N ARG A 49 -3.96 1.49 -14.10
CA ARG A 49 -3.07 0.31 -14.02
C ARG A 49 -1.75 0.54 -14.75
N GLN A 50 -1.80 1.06 -15.97
CA GLN A 50 -0.59 1.32 -16.76
C GLN A 50 0.32 2.33 -16.06
N GLN A 51 -0.24 3.44 -15.58
CA GLN A 51 0.50 4.47 -14.85
C GLN A 51 1.15 3.91 -13.58
N LEU A 52 0.41 3.14 -12.78
CA LEU A 52 0.96 2.47 -11.60
C LEU A 52 2.08 1.50 -11.96
N HIS A 53 1.93 0.73 -13.05
CA HIS A 53 2.97 -0.18 -13.49
C HIS A 53 4.27 0.56 -13.85
N VAL A 54 4.18 1.66 -14.62
CA VAL A 54 5.34 2.50 -14.98
C VAL A 54 6.03 3.04 -13.73
N PHE A 55 5.25 3.60 -12.80
CA PHE A 55 5.76 4.10 -11.51
C PHE A 55 6.53 3.03 -10.74
N LEU A 56 5.95 1.82 -10.57
CA LEU A 56 6.58 0.71 -9.85
C LEU A 56 7.80 0.12 -10.58
N GLU A 57 7.88 0.33 -11.90
CA GLU A 57 9.06 -0.05 -12.69
C GLU A 57 10.24 0.85 -12.44
N GLN A 58 10.00 2.16 -12.43
CA GLN A 58 11.02 3.19 -12.28
C GLN A 58 11.53 3.30 -10.85
N ASN A 59 10.61 3.23 -9.87
CA ASN A 59 10.88 3.63 -8.48
C ASN A 59 11.00 2.44 -7.51
N GLY A 60 10.87 1.22 -8.03
CA GLY A 60 10.81 0.01 -7.22
C GLY A 60 9.49 -0.15 -6.49
N THR A 61 9.37 -1.26 -5.74
CA THR A 61 8.06 -1.72 -5.22
C THR A 61 8.01 -1.77 -3.70
N ASN A 62 9.15 -1.94 -3.02
CA ASN A 62 9.15 -2.27 -1.59
C ASN A 62 8.61 -1.16 -0.70
N VAL A 63 9.09 0.07 -0.85
CA VAL A 63 8.65 1.21 -0.01
C VAL A 63 7.16 1.47 -0.23
N PHE A 64 6.74 1.64 -1.49
CA PHE A 64 5.32 1.80 -1.83
C PHE A 64 4.45 0.67 -1.25
N LEU A 65 4.84 -0.59 -1.44
CA LEU A 65 4.07 -1.74 -0.97
C LEU A 65 3.93 -1.77 0.56
N PHE A 66 5.02 -1.50 1.30
CA PHE A 66 5.02 -1.53 2.76
C PHE A 66 4.26 -0.36 3.36
N GLU A 67 4.44 0.84 2.84
CA GLU A 67 3.78 2.04 3.35
C GLU A 67 2.28 2.03 3.04
N LEU A 68 1.91 1.57 1.85
CA LEU A 68 0.51 1.37 1.47
C LEU A 68 -0.15 0.27 2.30
N HIS A 69 0.53 -0.85 2.56
CA HIS A 69 0.02 -1.93 3.42
C HIS A 69 -0.31 -1.41 4.82
N GLU A 70 0.62 -0.65 5.41
CA GLU A 70 0.47 -0.09 6.73
C GLU A 70 -0.70 0.88 6.79
N MET A 71 -0.80 1.82 5.83
CA MET A 71 -1.93 2.74 5.76
C MET A 71 -3.26 2.00 5.68
N ILE A 72 -3.38 0.99 4.82
CA ILE A 72 -4.61 0.19 4.71
C ILE A 72 -4.94 -0.49 6.05
N THR A 73 -3.95 -1.14 6.67
CA THR A 73 -4.14 -1.96 7.87
C THR A 73 -4.38 -1.13 9.12
N ILE A 74 -3.79 0.07 9.23
CA ILE A 74 -3.92 0.93 10.42
C ILE A 74 -5.05 1.95 10.26
N LYS A 75 -5.20 2.56 9.08
CA LYS A 75 -6.09 3.70 8.87
C LYS A 75 -7.44 3.33 8.28
N LEU A 76 -7.51 2.29 7.43
CA LEU A 76 -8.71 1.98 6.64
C LEU A 76 -9.49 0.74 7.14
N ILE A 77 -8.92 -0.04 8.06
CA ILE A 77 -9.62 -1.15 8.71
C ILE A 77 -10.56 -0.67 9.83
N THR A 78 -10.42 0.58 10.26
CA THR A 78 -11.18 1.13 11.38
C THR A 78 -12.64 1.32 10.99
N PRO A 79 -13.60 1.09 11.91
CA PRO A 79 -15.00 1.39 11.65
C PRO A 79 -15.17 2.85 11.24
N HIS A 80 -16.05 3.11 10.26
CA HIS A 80 -16.33 4.45 9.76
C HIS A 80 -15.10 5.19 9.17
N SER A 81 -14.08 4.48 8.69
CA SER A 81 -12.90 5.11 8.09
C SER A 81 -13.24 6.05 6.92
N THR A 82 -14.34 5.81 6.20
CA THR A 82 -14.83 6.67 5.11
C THR A 82 -15.29 8.05 5.55
N ASP A 83 -15.55 8.24 6.84
CA ASP A 83 -15.91 9.55 7.38
C ASP A 83 -14.68 10.46 7.47
N TYR A 84 -13.51 9.87 7.74
CA TYR A 84 -12.23 10.55 7.91
C TYR A 84 -11.31 10.48 6.69
N PHE A 85 -11.40 9.41 5.90
CA PHE A 85 -10.59 9.17 4.71
C PHE A 85 -11.50 8.97 3.51
N LYS A 86 -11.79 10.06 2.79
CA LYS A 86 -12.73 10.00 1.66
C LYS A 86 -12.14 9.16 0.53
N PRO A 87 -12.86 8.14 0.03
CA PRO A 87 -12.38 7.32 -1.10
C PRO A 87 -12.08 8.13 -2.37
N SER A 88 -12.67 9.31 -2.52
CA SER A 88 -12.45 10.21 -3.65
C SER A 88 -11.15 11.01 -3.58
N TRP A 89 -10.48 11.08 -2.43
CA TRP A 89 -9.18 11.73 -2.32
C TRP A 89 -8.12 10.97 -3.10
N THR A 90 -7.10 11.67 -3.57
CA THR A 90 -5.97 11.01 -4.22
C THR A 90 -5.20 10.19 -3.20
N LEU A 91 -4.60 9.07 -3.63
CA LEU A 91 -3.78 8.25 -2.75
C LEU A 91 -2.55 9.04 -2.25
N ARG A 92 -2.00 9.94 -3.09
CA ARG A 92 -0.89 10.83 -2.75
C ARG A 92 -1.25 11.77 -1.58
N GLU A 93 -2.40 12.46 -1.65
CA GLU A 93 -2.85 13.39 -0.60
C GLU A 93 -3.00 12.72 0.78
N VAL A 94 -3.22 11.40 0.80
CA VAL A 94 -3.38 10.64 2.05
C VAL A 94 -2.07 10.01 2.49
N LEU A 95 -1.30 9.43 1.57
CA LEU A 95 -0.09 8.69 1.90
C LEU A 95 1.12 9.62 2.14
N GLY A 96 1.24 10.73 1.40
CA GLY A 96 2.32 11.71 1.56
C GLY A 96 2.47 12.21 3.00
N PRO A 97 1.41 12.78 3.63
CA PRO A 97 1.48 13.24 5.01
C PRO A 97 1.82 12.13 6.03
N LEU A 98 1.47 10.87 5.74
CA LEU A 98 1.82 9.73 6.59
C LEU A 98 3.31 9.37 6.48
N LEU A 99 3.89 9.47 5.29
CA LEU A 99 5.33 9.29 5.06
C LEU A 99 6.14 10.37 5.77
N ASP A 100 5.71 11.63 5.67
CA ASP A 100 6.33 12.78 6.33
C ASP A 100 6.32 12.61 7.85
N ALA A 101 5.16 12.25 8.43
CA ALA A 101 5.03 12.02 9.86
C ALA A 101 5.93 10.89 10.38
N LYS A 102 6.29 9.94 9.51
CA LYS A 102 7.21 8.82 9.81
C LYS A 102 8.67 9.10 9.45
N ASN A 103 8.99 10.24 8.83
CA ASN A 103 10.29 10.53 8.23
C ASN A 103 10.78 9.44 7.25
N VAL A 104 9.85 8.85 6.49
CA VAL A 104 10.19 7.87 5.44
C VAL A 104 10.54 8.65 4.17
N SER A 105 11.80 8.54 3.73
CA SER A 105 12.22 9.15 2.45
C SER A 105 11.64 8.37 1.27
N PHE A 106 10.65 8.96 0.59
CA PHE A 106 10.05 8.43 -0.63
C PHE A 106 9.64 9.55 -1.60
N PRO A 107 10.61 10.35 -2.11
CA PRO A 107 10.34 11.54 -2.93
C PRO A 107 9.62 11.22 -4.25
N GLU A 108 9.70 9.98 -4.72
CA GLU A 108 8.98 9.50 -5.90
C GLU A 108 7.47 9.59 -5.70
N MET A 109 6.99 9.56 -4.45
CA MET A 109 5.60 9.84 -4.11
C MET A 109 5.17 11.20 -4.63
N ASP A 110 6.00 12.24 -4.52
CA ASP A 110 5.66 13.62 -4.91
C ASP A 110 6.01 13.94 -6.36
N ASN A 111 7.05 13.30 -6.91
CA ASN A 111 7.54 13.61 -8.25
C ASN A 111 6.86 12.77 -9.34
N ASP A 112 6.63 11.48 -9.07
CA ASP A 112 6.31 10.51 -10.13
C ASP A 112 4.98 9.78 -9.94
N PHE A 113 4.42 9.78 -8.72
CA PHE A 113 3.19 9.05 -8.45
C PHE A 113 1.99 9.63 -9.22
N PRO A 114 1.13 8.79 -9.84
CA PRO A 114 0.02 9.30 -10.65
C PRO A 114 -1.07 9.96 -9.78
N GLU A 115 -1.33 11.24 -10.00
CA GLU A 115 -2.32 12.02 -9.24
C GLU A 115 -3.74 11.47 -9.38
N GLN A 116 -4.06 10.79 -10.48
CA GLN A 116 -5.40 10.28 -10.76
C GLN A 116 -5.76 9.04 -9.92
N ILE A 117 -4.79 8.39 -9.27
CA ILE A 117 -5.06 7.19 -8.47
C ILE A 117 -5.68 7.61 -7.13
N ALA A 118 -7.00 7.48 -7.04
CA ALA A 118 -7.76 7.74 -5.83
C ALA A 118 -7.56 6.66 -4.74
N LEU A 119 -7.83 7.02 -3.48
CA LEU A 119 -7.83 6.14 -2.32
C LEU A 119 -8.83 4.98 -2.50
N ALA A 120 -9.90 5.18 -3.25
CA ALA A 120 -10.85 4.14 -3.65
C ALA A 120 -10.19 2.92 -4.34
N HIS A 121 -8.98 3.10 -4.87
CA HIS A 121 -8.21 2.09 -5.61
C HIS A 121 -7.04 1.50 -4.83
N CYS A 122 -6.80 1.93 -3.58
CA CYS A 122 -5.60 1.57 -2.84
C CYS A 122 -5.41 0.05 -2.67
N ILE A 123 -6.50 -0.70 -2.51
CA ILE A 123 -6.44 -2.16 -2.36
C ILE A 123 -6.01 -2.83 -3.67
N ASP A 124 -6.51 -2.36 -4.81
CA ASP A 124 -6.12 -2.89 -6.12
C ASP A 124 -4.66 -2.51 -6.44
N ALA A 125 -4.27 -1.28 -6.14
CA ALA A 125 -2.89 -0.80 -6.30
C ALA A 125 -1.90 -1.63 -5.46
N TRP A 126 -2.25 -1.95 -4.22
CA TRP A 126 -1.46 -2.83 -3.36
C TRP A 126 -1.32 -4.23 -3.95
N LYS A 127 -2.42 -4.82 -4.45
CA LYS A 127 -2.40 -6.16 -5.07
C LYS A 127 -1.53 -6.20 -6.33
N ILE A 128 -1.55 -5.15 -7.14
CA ILE A 128 -0.69 -4.99 -8.32
C ILE A 128 0.78 -4.92 -7.91
N ALA A 129 1.11 -4.08 -6.91
CA ALA A 129 2.46 -3.98 -6.38
C ALA A 129 2.96 -5.32 -5.80
N ALA A 130 2.14 -6.01 -5.01
CA ALA A 130 2.48 -7.31 -4.44
C ALA A 130 2.74 -8.37 -5.52
N SER A 131 1.92 -8.38 -6.57
CA SER A 131 2.08 -9.31 -7.70
C SER A 131 3.34 -9.00 -8.50
N LYS A 132 3.60 -7.72 -8.79
CA LYS A 132 4.82 -7.30 -9.52
C LYS A 132 6.11 -7.61 -8.76
N LYS A 133 6.12 -7.44 -7.44
CA LYS A 133 7.26 -7.81 -6.60
C LYS A 133 7.54 -9.32 -6.68
N TRP A 134 6.49 -10.13 -6.80
CA TRP A 134 6.62 -11.56 -6.98
C TRP A 134 7.18 -11.94 -8.35
N ASP A 135 6.68 -11.35 -9.45
CA ASP A 135 7.16 -11.68 -10.81
C ASP A 135 8.66 -11.35 -11.03
N ARG A 136 9.26 -10.58 -10.13
CA ARG A 136 10.68 -10.24 -10.13
C ARG A 136 11.56 -11.19 -9.29
N LEU A 137 10.96 -12.10 -8.51
CA LEU A 137 11.64 -13.09 -7.67
C LEU A 137 11.70 -14.45 -8.36
#